data_AF-A0A7Y6QKS3-F1
#
_entry.id   AF-A0A7Y6QKS3-F1
#
_cell.length_a   1.000
_cell.length_b   1.000
_cell.length_c   1.000
_cell.angle_alpha   90.00
_cell.angle_beta   90.00
_cell.angle_gamma   90.00
#
_symmetry.space_group_name_H-M   'P 1'
#
loop_
_entity.id
_entity.type
_entity.pdbx_description
1 polymer ?
#
loop_
_entity_poly.entity_id
_entity_poly.type
_entity_poly.pdbx_seq_one_letter_code
_entity_poly.pdbx_strand_id
1 'polypeptide(L)' 'MNTEIQHRGTRIITLEQGEQVLAQCNPGDIAIVRDAAGWWTVFVGDDGETERYDIPFDSYDKALWSAKAAAEFAGE' A
#
# COMPACT_ATOMS: atom_id res chain seq x y z
N MET A 1 -12.31 -7.16 -4.86
CA MET A 1 -12.89 -6.50 -3.67
C MET A 1 -11.78 -5.71 -2.98
N ASN A 2 -11.89 -4.39 -2.98
CA ASN A 2 -10.93 -3.50 -2.34
C ASN A 2 -11.11 -3.56 -0.82
N THR A 3 -10.04 -3.88 -0.10
CA THR A 3 -10.06 -3.90 1.37
C THR A 3 -9.35 -2.65 1.89
N GLU A 4 -10.09 -1.79 2.59
CA GLU A 4 -9.53 -0.61 3.26
C GLU A 4 -9.30 -0.92 4.74
N ILE A 5 -8.11 -0.56 5.23
CA ILE A 5 -7.72 -0.70 6.64
C ILE A 5 -7.15 0.64 7.10
N GLN A 6 -7.69 1.21 8.16
CA GLN A 6 -7.10 2.39 8.78
C GLN A 6 -6.13 2.00 9.91
N HIS A 7 -4.89 2.48 9.85
CA HIS A 7 -3.86 2.21 10.85
C HIS A 7 -3.15 3.50 11.25
N ARG A 8 -3.30 3.89 12.52
CA ARG A 8 -2.63 5.03 13.18
C ARG A 8 -2.66 6.37 12.41
N GLY A 9 -3.70 6.59 11.61
CA GLY A 9 -3.90 7.82 10.81
C GLY A 9 -3.68 7.62 9.31
N THR A 10 -3.00 6.55 8.91
CA THR A 10 -2.75 6.17 7.50
C THR A 10 -3.80 5.18 7.01
N ARG A 11 -4.30 5.33 5.78
CA ARG A 11 -5.18 4.33 5.16
C ARG A 11 -4.34 3.36 4.34
N ILE A 12 -4.63 2.08 4.50
CA ILE A 12 -4.02 0.97 3.77
C ILE A 12 -5.11 0.39 2.86
N ILE A 13 -4.98 0.58 1.55
CA ILE A 13 -5.96 0.16 0.56
C ILE A 13 -5.42 -1.03 -0.23
N THR A 14 -6.15 -2.14 -0.22
CA THR A 14 -5.82 -3.31 -1.03
C THR A 14 -6.47 -3.20 -2.39
N LEU A 15 -5.65 -3.33 -3.43
CA LEU A 15 -5.99 -3.20 -4.83
C LEU A 15 -5.74 -4.52 -5.55
N GLU A 16 -6.65 -4.88 -6.45
CA GLU A 16 -6.49 -6.02 -7.34
C GLU A 16 -5.60 -5.68 -8.54
N GLN A 17 -5.24 -6.70 -9.30
CA GLN A 17 -4.38 -6.53 -10.47
C GLN A 17 -5.05 -5.62 -11.51
N GLY A 18 -4.34 -4.56 -11.91
CA GLY A 18 -4.82 -3.60 -12.91
C GLY A 18 -5.56 -2.39 -12.33
N GLU A 19 -5.77 -2.33 -11.02
CA GLU A 19 -6.31 -1.13 -10.37
C GLU A 19 -5.23 -0.06 -10.19
N GLN A 20 -5.61 1.20 -10.42
CA GLN A 20 -4.68 2.32 -10.32
C GLN A 20 -4.62 2.84 -8.89
N VAL A 21 -3.42 2.80 -8.30
CA VAL A 21 -3.12 3.30 -6.95
C VAL A 21 -3.59 4.74 -6.79
N LEU A 22 -3.16 5.64 -7.67
CA LEU A 22 -3.50 7.07 -7.60
C LEU A 22 -4.99 7.38 -7.83
N ALA A 23 -5.80 6.41 -8.28
CA ALA A 23 -7.24 6.58 -8.41
C ALA A 23 -8.01 6.20 -7.14
N GLN A 24 -7.37 5.49 -6.19
CA GLN A 24 -8.00 4.96 -4.98
C GLN A 24 -7.32 5.44 -3.68
N CYS A 25 -6.05 5.78 -3.75
CA CYS A 25 -5.22 6.24 -2.64
C CYS A 25 -4.99 7.75 -2.72
N ASN A 26 -4.95 8.41 -1.57
CA ASN A 26 -4.58 9.81 -1.45
C ASN A 26 -3.10 9.91 -1.02
N PRO A 27 -2.46 11.07 -1.22
CA PRO A 27 -1.17 11.36 -0.60
C PRO A 27 -1.18 11.05 0.91
N GLY A 28 -0.17 10.30 1.36
CA GLY A 28 -0.05 9.76 2.73
C GLY A 28 -0.65 8.37 2.92
N ASP A 29 -1.40 7.84 1.95
CA ASP A 29 -1.95 6.48 2.00
C ASP A 29 -0.95 5.42 1.51
N ILE A 30 -1.21 4.17 1.88
CA ILE A 30 -0.45 3.00 1.46
C ILE A 30 -1.36 2.08 0.66
N ALA A 31 -0.93 1.68 -0.52
CA ALA A 31 -1.63 0.70 -1.35
C ALA A 31 -0.97 -0.68 -1.28
N ILE A 32 -1.76 -1.73 -1.22
CA ILE A 32 -1.31 -3.11 -1.38
C ILE A 32 -1.83 -3.61 -2.71
N VAL A 33 -0.98 -3.69 -3.72
CA VAL A 33 -1.35 -4.10 -5.08
C VAL A 33 -1.03 -5.57 -5.29
N ARG A 34 -2.03 -6.37 -5.63
CA ARG A 34 -1.79 -7.75 -6.07
C ARG A 34 -1.39 -7.77 -7.54
N ASP A 35 -0.29 -8.44 -7.85
CA ASP A 35 0.19 -8.66 -9.21
C ASP A 35 0.58 -10.14 -9.45
N ALA A 36 0.90 -10.50 -10.70
CA ALA A 36 1.35 -11.84 -11.08
C ALA A 36 2.64 -12.26 -10.37
N ALA A 37 3.50 -11.30 -10.00
CA ALA A 37 4.72 -11.55 -9.24
C ALA A 37 4.49 -11.71 -7.73
N GLY A 38 3.34 -11.29 -7.19
CA GLY A 38 3.05 -11.31 -5.76
C GLY A 38 2.34 -10.04 -5.27
N TRP A 39 2.56 -9.69 -4.01
CA TRP A 39 1.92 -8.55 -3.35
C TRP A 39 2.90 -7.39 -3.20
N TRP A 40 2.56 -6.26 -3.80
CA TRP A 40 3.36 -5.04 -3.76
C TRP A 40 2.81 -4.07 -2.72
N THR A 41 3.68 -3.46 -1.93
CA THR A 41 3.33 -2.34 -1.07
C THR A 41 3.80 -1.07 -1.75
N VAL A 42 2.87 -0.15 -1.96
CA VAL A 42 3.08 1.12 -2.65
C VAL A 42 2.73 2.24 -1.69
N PHE A 43 3.62 3.20 -1.52
CA PHE A 43 3.46 4.39 -0.69
C PHE A 43 3.12 5.56 -1.59
N VAL A 44 2.07 6.30 -1.27
CA VAL A 44 1.69 7.50 -2.03
C VAL A 44 2.22 8.71 -1.29
N GLY A 45 3.21 9.40 -1.86
CA GLY A 45 3.74 10.65 -1.36
C GLY A 45 2.84 11.85 -1.68
N ASP A 46 3.17 13.01 -1.13
CA ASP A 46 2.36 14.23 -1.21
C ASP A 46 2.21 14.79 -2.64
N ASP A 47 3.25 14.62 -3.47
CA ASP A 47 3.27 15.10 -4.87
C ASP A 47 2.63 14.11 -5.86
N GLY A 48 2.00 13.04 -5.37
CA GLY A 48 1.54 11.93 -6.21
C GLY A 48 2.65 11.00 -6.68
N GLU A 49 3.85 11.14 -6.10
CA GLU A 49 4.92 10.16 -6.24
C GLU A 49 4.50 8.85 -5.57
N THR A 50 4.72 7.73 -6.27
CA THR A 50 4.44 6.41 -5.69
C THR A 50 5.75 5.65 -5.53
N GLU A 51 6.10 5.37 -4.29
CA GLU A 51 7.25 4.52 -3.97
C GLU A 51 6.77 3.10 -3.72
N ARG A 52 7.58 2.09 -4.00
CA ARG A 52 7.24 0.69 -3.69
C ARG A 52 8.49 -0.06 -3.27
N TYR A 53 8.32 -1.16 -2.54
CA TYR A 53 9.44 -2.03 -2.25
C TYR A 53 10.05 -2.62 -3.53
N ASP A 54 11.34 -2.94 -3.46
CA ASP A 54 12.10 -3.54 -4.58
C ASP A 54 11.60 -4.95 -4.93
N ILE A 55 11.13 -5.69 -3.91
CA ILE A 55 10.65 -7.06 -4.05
C ILE A 55 9.17 -7.19 -3.67
N PRO A 56 8.40 -8.03 -4.38
CA PRO A 56 7.05 -8.37 -3.99
C PRO A 56 7.06 -9.34 -2.81
N PHE A 57 6.00 -9.29 -2.01
CA PHE A 57 5.75 -10.25 -0.95
C PHE A 57 5.00 -11.48 -1.49
N ASP A 58 5.32 -12.63 -0.94
CA ASP A 58 4.69 -13.91 -1.28
C ASP A 58 3.21 -13.99 -0.84
N SER A 59 2.84 -13.26 0.21
CA SER A 59 1.51 -13.32 0.82
C SER A 59 1.00 -11.93 1.22
N TYR A 60 -0.33 -11.77 1.16
CA TYR A 60 -1.02 -10.54 1.56
C TYR A 60 -0.67 -10.11 2.99
N ASP A 61 -0.67 -11.05 3.95
CA ASP A 61 -0.40 -10.75 5.36
C ASP A 61 0.99 -10.14 5.56
N LYS A 62 2.00 -10.59 4.80
CA LYS A 62 3.36 -10.03 4.86
C LYS A 62 3.39 -8.61 4.31
N ALA A 63 2.74 -8.36 3.17
CA ALA A 63 2.62 -7.02 2.61
C ALA A 63 1.87 -6.09 3.57
N LEU A 64 0.81 -6.59 4.22
CA LEU A 64 0.03 -5.85 5.20
C LEU A 64 0.83 -5.52 6.46
N TRP A 65 1.62 -6.46 7.00
CA TRP A 65 2.50 -6.17 8.13
C TRP A 65 3.56 -5.12 7.79
N SER A 66 4.14 -5.19 6.59
CA SER A 66 5.09 -4.17 6.13
C SER A 66 4.42 -2.81 5.96
N ALA A 67 3.21 -2.77 5.38
CA ALA A 67 2.42 -1.54 5.24
C ALA A 67 2.11 -0.92 6.61
N LYS A 68 1.66 -1.73 7.58
CA LYS A 68 1.40 -1.28 8.95
C LYS A 68 2.66 -0.73 9.59
N ALA A 69 3.78 -1.46 9.50
CA ALA A 69 5.05 -1.00 10.05
C ALA A 69 5.47 0.35 9.44
N ALA A 70 5.37 0.51 8.13
CA ALA A 70 5.68 1.78 7.46
C ALA A 70 4.73 2.92 7.86
N ALA A 71 3.43 2.65 8.03
CA ALA A 71 2.48 3.61 8.55
C ALA A 71 2.86 4.11 9.96
N GLU A 72 3.44 3.24 10.80
CA GLU A 72 3.92 3.66 12.13
C GLU A 72 5.07 4.68 12.06
N PHE A 73 5.93 4.60 11.03
CA PHE A 73 7.05 5.53 10.81
C PHE A 73 6.63 6.81 10.09
N ALA A 74 5.65 6.74 9.19
CA ALA A 74 5.18 7.88 8.42
C ALA A 74 4.36 8.89 9.24
N GLY A 75 3.85 8.48 10.41
CA GLY A 75 3.02 9.30 11.29
C GLY A 75 3.76 10.03 12.42
N GLU A 76 5.09 10.16 12.37
CA GLU A 76 5.90 10.96 13.32
C GLU A 76 6.08 12.43 12.89
#